data_AF-A0A8J6TLJ9-F1
#
_entry.id   AF-A0A8J6TLJ9-F1
#
_cell.length_a   1.000
_cell.length_b   1.000
_cell.length_c   1.000
_cell.angle_alpha   90.00
_cell.angle_beta   90.00
_cell.angle_gamma   90.00
#
_symmetry.space_group_name_H-M   'P 1'
#
loop_
_entity.id
_entity.type
_entity.pdbx_description
1 polymer ?
#
loop_
_entity_poly.entity_id
_entity_poly.type
_entity_poly.pdbx_seq_one_letter_code
_entity_poly.pdbx_strand_id
1 'polypeptide(L)' 'MIAKELYLLLKEVEKIEKQLKNAPADKHEELKDQLRKATAERNRMRNILEGKKG' A
#
# COMPACT_ATOMS: atom_id res chain seq x y z
N MET A 1 11.00 13.78 -0.20
CA MET A 1 10.02 14.38 0.73
C MET A 1 9.12 13.27 1.23
N ILE A 2 9.05 13.07 2.55
CA ILE A 2 8.34 11.94 3.17
C ILE A 2 6.83 11.94 2.81
N ALA A 3 6.22 13.13 2.62
CA ALA A 3 4.84 13.25 2.16
C ALA A 3 4.61 12.69 0.73
N LYS A 4 5.59 12.84 -0.18
CA LYS A 4 5.51 12.29 -1.54
C LYS A 4 5.62 10.77 -1.53
N GLU A 5 6.47 10.20 -0.66
CA GLU A 5 6.57 8.74 -0.49
C GLU A 5 5.27 8.14 0.05
N LEU A 6 4.66 8.77 1.07
CA LEU A 6 3.36 8.32 1.56
C LEU A 6 2.30 8.35 0.46
N TYR A 7 2.28 9.40 -0.36
CA TYR A 7 1.36 9.49 -1.50
C TYR A 7 1.57 8.34 -2.50
N LEU A 8 2.82 8.03 -2.86
CA LEU A 8 3.11 6.92 -3.78
C LEU A 8 2.67 5.57 -3.21
N LEU A 9 2.88 5.34 -1.91
CA LEU A 9 2.43 4.11 -1.23
C LEU A 9 0.90 4.00 -1.22
N LEU A 10 0.19 5.12 -1.04
CA LEU A 10 -1.28 5.14 -1.15
C LEU A 10 -1.74 4.77 -2.57
N LYS A 11 -1.10 5.33 -3.61
CA LYS A 11 -1.42 5.01 -5.01
C LYS A 11 -1.15 3.55 -5.35
N GLU A 12 -0.07 2.97 -4.81
CA GLU A 12 0.26 1.56 -5.06
C GLU A 12 -0.75 0.62 -4.39
N VAL A 13 -1.17 0.90 -3.16
CA VAL A 13 -2.25 0.18 -2.48
C VAL A 13 -3.55 0.24 -3.32
N GLU A 14 -3.97 1.44 -3.73
CA GLU A 14 -5.18 1.60 -4.58
C GLU A 14 -5.09 0.82 -5.89
N LYS A 15 -3.90 0.78 -6.50
CA LYS A 15 -3.67 0.07 -7.76
C LYS A 15 -3.79 -1.45 -7.56
N ILE A 16 -3.18 -2.00 -6.51
CA ILE A 16 -3.23 -3.44 -6.22
C ILE A 16 -4.67 -3.85 -5.84
N GLU A 17 -5.40 -3.02 -5.08
CA GLU A 17 -6.82 -3.27 -4.78
C GLU A 17 -7.68 -3.34 -6.05
N LYS A 18 -7.47 -2.41 -6.98
CA LYS A 18 -8.15 -2.42 -8.29
C LYS A 18 -7.78 -3.63 -9.13
N GLN A 19 -6.52 -4.06 -9.09
CA GLN A 19 -6.09 -5.28 -9.77
C GLN A 19 -6.74 -6.50 -9.15
N LEU A 20 -6.73 -6.63 -7.82
CA LEU A 20 -7.33 -7.74 -7.09
C LEU A 20 -8.83 -7.88 -7.39
N LYS A 21 -9.55 -6.75 -7.48
CA LYS A 21 -10.99 -6.74 -7.81
C LYS A 21 -11.30 -7.33 -9.19
N ASN A 22 -10.40 -7.14 -10.17
CA ASN A 22 -10.62 -7.55 -11.56
C ASN A 22 -9.81 -8.79 -11.96
N ALA A 23 -8.93 -9.27 -11.08
CA ALA A 23 -8.05 -10.39 -11.37
C ALA A 23 -8.78 -11.74 -11.30
N PRO A 24 -8.36 -12.71 -12.12
CA PRO A 24 -8.79 -14.10 -11.97
C PRO A 24 -8.26 -14.71 -10.67
N ALA A 25 -8.93 -15.77 -10.18
CA ALA A 25 -8.72 -16.33 -8.84
C ALA A 25 -7.30 -16.88 -8.61
N ASP A 26 -6.66 -17.38 -9.66
CA ASP A 26 -5.26 -17.84 -9.67
C ASP A 26 -4.25 -16.72 -9.36
N LYS A 27 -4.64 -15.45 -9.59
CA LYS A 27 -3.83 -14.26 -9.28
C LYS A 27 -4.19 -13.61 -7.94
N HIS A 28 -5.26 -14.04 -7.28
CA HIS A 28 -5.70 -13.42 -6.03
C HIS A 28 -4.71 -13.58 -4.89
N GLU A 29 -4.08 -14.75 -4.76
CA GLU A 29 -3.14 -15.00 -3.68
C GLU A 29 -1.90 -14.10 -3.80
N GLU A 30 -1.34 -14.01 -5.00
CA GLU A 30 -0.22 -13.13 -5.33
C GLU A 30 -0.56 -11.65 -5.03
N LEU A 31 -1.70 -11.18 -5.52
CA LEU A 31 -2.15 -9.79 -5.33
C LEU A 31 -2.49 -9.47 -3.87
N LYS A 32 -3.02 -10.43 -3.10
CA LYS A 32 -3.26 -10.27 -1.66
C LYS A 32 -1.96 -10.13 -0.88
N ASP A 33 -0.92 -10.91 -1.22
CA ASP A 33 0.38 -10.78 -0.56
C ASP A 33 1.05 -9.44 -0.90
N GLN A 34 0.99 -9.01 -2.16
CA GLN A 34 1.45 -7.68 -2.59
C GLN A 34 0.71 -6.56 -1.83
N LEU A 35 -0.62 -6.66 -1.73
CA LEU A 35 -1.45 -5.69 -1.02
C LEU A 35 -1.08 -5.62 0.46
N ARG A 36 -0.84 -6.77 1.11
CA ARG A 36 -0.43 -6.84 2.51
C ARG A 36 0.90 -6.12 2.74
N LYS A 37 1.89 -6.36 1.87
CA LYS A 37 3.21 -5.72 1.94
C LYS A 37 3.13 -4.21 1.74
N ALA A 38 2.45 -3.75 0.69
CA ALA A 38 2.27 -2.34 0.39
C ALA A 38 1.53 -1.59 1.52
N THR A 39 0.48 -2.22 2.09
CA THR A 39 -0.27 -1.66 3.21
C THR A 39 0.59 -1.53 4.47
N ALA A 40 1.40 -2.55 4.79
CA ALA A 40 2.32 -2.50 5.93
C ALA A 40 3.36 -1.37 5.77
N GLU A 41 3.89 -1.18 4.57
CA GLU A 41 4.84 -0.10 4.28
C GLU A 41 4.21 1.29 4.37
N ARG A 42 3.01 1.47 3.81
CA ARG A 42 2.20 2.68 3.97
C ARG A 42 1.99 3.01 5.45
N ASN A 43 1.61 2.02 6.25
CA ASN A 43 1.37 2.19 7.68
C ASN A 43 2.66 2.61 8.42
N ARG A 44 3.79 1.97 8.13
CA ARG A 44 5.09 2.37 8.69
C ARG A 44 5.43 3.83 8.36
N MET A 45 5.27 4.22 7.09
CA MET A 45 5.56 5.59 6.65
C MET A 45 4.64 6.62 7.31
N ARG A 46 3.35 6.29 7.44
CA ARG A 46 2.38 7.12 8.15
C ARG A 46 2.76 7.31 9.62
N ASN A 47 3.14 6.24 10.31
CA ASN A 47 3.58 6.31 11.71
C ASN A 47 4.86 7.15 11.87
N ILE A 48 5.80 7.10 10.93
CA ILE A 48 7.01 7.95 10.95
C ILE A 48 6.62 9.44 10.80
N LEU A 49 5.68 9.75 9.92
CA LEU A 49 5.18 11.12 9.71
C LEU A 49 4.40 11.64 10.92
N GLU A 50 3.56 10.80 11.53
CA GLU A 50 2.78 11.13 12.72
C GLU A 50 3.71 11.28 13.95
N GLY A 51 4.68 10.38 14.12
CA GLY A 51 5.68 10.45 15.20
C GLY A 51 6.67 11.63 15.08
N LYS A 52 6.84 12.18 13.88
CA LYS A 52 7.60 13.43 13.65
C LYS A 52 6.77 14.71 13.86
N LYS A 53 5.44 14.59 14.00
CA LYS A 53 4.55 15.72 14.31
C LYS A 53 4.40 15.95 15.83
N GLY A 54 5.00 15.09 16.66
CA GLY A 54 5.05 15.22 18.12
C GLY A 54 6.31 15.91 18.60
#